data_AF-A0A6A6AWF1-F1
#
_entry.id   AF-A0A6A6AWF1-F1
#
_cell.length_a   1.000
_cell.length_b   1.000
_cell.length_c   1.000
_cell.angle_alpha   90.00
_cell.angle_beta   90.00
_cell.angle_gamma   90.00
#
_symmetry.space_group_name_H-M   'P 1'
#
loop_
_entity.id
_entity.type
_entity.pdbx_description
1 polymer ?
#
loop_
_entity_poly.entity_id
_entity_poly.type
_entity_poly.pdbx_seq_one_letter_code
_entity_poly.pdbx_strand_id
1 'polypeptide(L)'
;MFCTKALRPLARSAPCVIQTGTTARFLSISRPVYATSSTTTLGTKDLYPTTQPPLSIRPDKASRNNATGDDAAVLDRMKIREICEGWGLYRDAAEWENYRSMFHDDAYIATSWKQGHIDEFIKASKHGFAKGENFMYIMHRLIGQTVDVQGNRAVSKMKVTITCRFTFNGVEVDNEADCRFFFMLEKREGKWGVCFYTLLFDKDKMIPVHPGRTFDIPEAEVMKYPSGYRYLAWCEDKIDTPPKLDLNSHGPERDILYSKCKDWLEGKQVKPNLTGKDTVESW
;
A
#
# COMPACT_ATOMS: atom_id res chain seq x y z
N MET A 1 40.35 -34.34 8.83
CA MET A 1 39.71 -35.53 9.43
C MET A 1 38.69 -36.04 8.42
N PHE A 2 39.12 -36.92 7.52
CA PHE A 2 38.30 -37.53 6.48
C PHE A 2 37.89 -38.93 6.93
N CYS A 3 36.63 -39.31 6.74
CA CYS A 3 36.30 -40.73 6.61
C CYS A 3 35.05 -40.92 5.75
N THR A 4 35.27 -41.05 4.45
CA THR A 4 34.40 -41.79 3.53
C THR A 4 34.85 -43.25 3.55
N LYS A 5 33.93 -44.21 3.72
CA LYS A 5 34.20 -45.62 3.42
C LYS A 5 33.14 -46.14 2.45
N ALA A 6 33.66 -46.71 1.38
CA ALA A 6 32.97 -47.24 0.23
C ALA A 6 32.44 -48.67 0.46
N LEU A 7 31.48 -49.00 -0.39
CA LEU A 7 30.83 -50.29 -0.67
C LEU A 7 31.80 -51.47 -0.89
N ARG A 8 31.30 -52.70 -0.69
CA ARG A 8 31.43 -53.86 -1.62
C ARG A 8 30.38 -54.98 -1.30
N PRO A 9 30.10 -55.91 -2.25
CA PRO A 9 28.78 -56.55 -2.44
C PRO A 9 28.77 -58.10 -2.37
N LEU A 10 27.64 -58.69 -2.81
CA LEU A 10 27.29 -60.11 -3.13
C LEU A 10 26.48 -60.82 -2.02
N ALA A 11 25.39 -61.55 -2.29
CA ALA A 11 25.13 -62.44 -3.42
C ALA A 11 23.63 -62.56 -3.80
N ARG A 12 23.39 -62.99 -5.05
CA ARG A 12 22.10 -63.46 -5.60
C ARG A 12 21.95 -64.97 -5.38
N SER A 13 20.73 -65.43 -5.09
CA SER A 13 20.26 -66.77 -5.51
C SER A 13 18.71 -66.84 -5.55
N ALA A 14 18.18 -66.77 -6.78
CA ALA A 14 17.08 -67.52 -7.41
C ALA A 14 15.68 -67.74 -6.73
N PRO A 15 14.62 -67.98 -7.53
CA PRO A 15 13.24 -67.61 -7.21
C PRO A 15 12.37 -68.79 -6.71
N CYS A 16 11.30 -68.48 -5.99
CA CYS A 16 10.18 -69.40 -5.80
C CYS A 16 8.91 -68.74 -6.33
N VAL A 17 8.40 -69.28 -7.44
CA VAL A 17 7.07 -68.98 -7.98
C VAL A 17 6.12 -70.01 -7.39
N ILE A 18 5.12 -69.55 -6.66
CA ILE A 18 3.86 -70.30 -6.47
C ILE A 18 2.73 -69.34 -6.84
N GLN A 19 2.13 -69.58 -7.99
CA GLN A 19 0.80 -69.08 -8.33
C GLN A 19 -0.23 -69.82 -7.49
N THR A 20 -1.18 -69.10 -6.90
CA THR A 20 -2.63 -69.33 -7.08
C THR A 20 -3.40 -68.09 -6.67
N GLY A 21 -4.44 -67.78 -7.44
CA GLY A 21 -5.07 -66.47 -7.47
C GLY A 21 -6.10 -66.24 -6.37
N THR A 22 -6.27 -64.96 -6.03
CA THR A 22 -7.55 -64.43 -5.56
C THR A 22 -7.65 -62.98 -6.01
N THR A 23 -8.79 -62.64 -6.59
CA THR A 23 -9.11 -61.39 -7.26
C THR A 23 -9.00 -60.17 -6.32
N ALA A 24 -8.06 -59.27 -6.62
CA ALA A 24 -8.02 -57.96 -5.97
C ALA A 24 -9.15 -57.08 -6.52
N ARG A 25 -10.18 -56.84 -5.70
CA ARG A 25 -11.15 -55.75 -5.93
C ARG A 25 -10.41 -54.43 -5.75
N PHE A 26 -10.16 -53.72 -6.84
CA PHE A 26 -9.83 -52.30 -6.79
C PHE A 26 -11.10 -51.53 -6.41
N LEU A 27 -11.15 -51.00 -5.18
CA LEU A 27 -12.08 -49.94 -4.82
C LEU A 27 -11.67 -48.68 -5.58
N SER A 28 -12.41 -48.37 -6.65
CA SER A 28 -12.38 -47.08 -7.32
C SER A 28 -12.87 -46.02 -6.33
N ILE A 29 -11.95 -45.18 -5.84
CA ILE A 29 -12.32 -43.95 -5.14
C ILE A 29 -12.73 -42.97 -6.24
N SER A 30 -14.04 -42.81 -6.43
CA SER A 30 -14.63 -41.76 -7.26
C SER A 30 -14.22 -40.40 -6.71
N ARG A 31 -13.35 -39.69 -7.44
CA ARG A 31 -13.13 -38.26 -7.21
C ARG A 31 -14.44 -37.52 -7.48
N PRO A 32 -14.87 -36.58 -6.62
CA PRO A 32 -16.04 -35.76 -6.94
C PRO A 32 -15.72 -34.94 -8.18
N VAL A 33 -16.53 -35.14 -9.22
CA VAL A 33 -16.58 -34.26 -10.39
C VAL A 33 -17.20 -32.96 -9.91
N TYR A 34 -16.38 -31.94 -9.68
CA TYR A 34 -16.90 -30.60 -9.50
C TYR A 34 -17.58 -30.20 -10.80
N ALA A 35 -18.88 -29.89 -10.70
CA ALA A 35 -19.67 -29.35 -11.78
C ALA A 35 -18.94 -28.13 -12.36
N THR A 36 -18.74 -28.15 -13.68
CA THR A 36 -18.28 -26.98 -14.43
C THR A 36 -19.33 -25.90 -14.26
N SER A 37 -19.12 -24.97 -13.32
CA SER A 37 -19.86 -23.73 -13.26
C SER A 37 -19.65 -23.03 -14.60
N SER A 38 -20.74 -22.72 -15.28
CA SER A 38 -20.76 -21.89 -16.48
C SER A 38 -19.89 -20.66 -16.25
N THR A 39 -18.73 -20.61 -16.89
CA THR A 39 -17.92 -19.41 -17.02
C THR A 39 -18.71 -18.44 -17.86
N THR A 40 -19.54 -17.63 -17.20
CA THR A 40 -19.87 -16.30 -17.71
C THR A 40 -18.53 -15.60 -17.85
N THR A 41 -18.05 -15.47 -19.08
CA THR A 41 -16.92 -14.62 -19.44
C THR A 41 -17.32 -13.17 -19.16
N LEU A 42 -17.26 -12.78 -17.87
CA LEU A 42 -16.91 -11.41 -17.53
C LEU A 42 -15.59 -11.17 -18.24
N GLY A 43 -15.61 -10.36 -19.31
CA GLY A 43 -14.40 -9.95 -20.01
C GLY A 43 -13.36 -9.60 -18.96
N THR A 44 -12.19 -10.22 -19.04
CA THR A 44 -11.12 -10.09 -18.05
C THR A 44 -10.64 -8.65 -18.02
N LYS A 45 -11.37 -7.80 -17.28
CA LYS A 45 -10.99 -6.42 -17.05
C LYS A 45 -9.72 -6.48 -16.23
N ASP A 46 -8.61 -6.10 -16.86
CA ASP A 46 -7.33 -5.97 -16.17
C ASP A 46 -7.53 -5.05 -14.96
N LEU A 47 -7.33 -5.61 -13.76
CA LEU A 47 -7.48 -4.91 -12.49
C LEU A 47 -6.28 -4.02 -12.18
N TYR A 48 -5.17 -4.20 -12.91
CA TYR A 48 -3.88 -3.55 -12.71
C TYR A 48 -3.31 -3.00 -14.04
N PRO A 49 -4.08 -2.17 -14.78
CA PRO A 49 -3.66 -1.67 -16.08
C PRO A 49 -2.36 -0.87 -15.97
N THR A 50 -1.33 -1.33 -16.67
CA THR A 50 -0.03 -0.66 -16.73
C THR A 50 -0.02 0.32 -17.90
N THR A 51 -0.49 1.55 -17.66
CA THR A 51 -0.57 2.61 -18.68
C THR A 51 0.26 3.82 -18.28
N GLN A 52 0.82 4.51 -19.28
CA GLN A 52 1.48 5.78 -19.07
C GLN A 52 0.45 6.86 -18.75
N PRO A 53 0.62 7.66 -17.67
CA PRO A 53 -0.22 8.83 -17.44
C PRO A 53 -0.09 9.82 -18.62
N PRO A 54 -1.16 10.56 -18.97
CA PRO A 54 -1.10 11.56 -20.04
C PRO A 54 0.09 12.50 -19.90
N LEU A 55 0.77 12.83 -21.01
CA LEU A 55 1.90 13.77 -20.95
C LEU A 55 1.46 15.18 -20.53
N SER A 56 0.20 15.56 -20.80
CA SER A 56 -0.37 16.87 -20.46
C SER A 56 -0.44 17.16 -18.96
N ILE A 57 -0.42 16.13 -18.10
CA ILE A 57 -0.46 16.29 -16.63
C ILE A 57 0.93 16.26 -15.99
N ARG A 58 2.00 16.28 -16.80
CA ARG A 58 3.38 16.37 -16.31
C ARG A 58 3.78 17.82 -16.00
N PRO A 59 4.43 18.10 -14.85
CA PRO A 59 4.98 19.42 -14.57
C PRO A 59 6.32 19.60 -15.28
N ASP A 60 6.31 20.10 -16.51
CA ASP A 60 7.53 20.20 -17.33
C ASP A 60 8.51 21.29 -16.89
N LYS A 61 8.01 22.32 -16.20
CA LYS A 61 8.83 23.44 -15.69
C LYS A 61 9.51 23.17 -14.36
N ALA A 62 9.15 22.10 -13.67
CA ALA A 62 9.71 21.76 -12.36
C ALA A 62 11.13 21.20 -12.49
N SER A 63 12.03 21.69 -11.62
CA SER A 63 13.31 21.04 -11.34
C SER A 63 13.05 19.71 -10.62
N ARG A 64 13.89 18.70 -10.86
CA ARG A 64 13.62 17.32 -10.43
C ARG A 64 14.88 16.52 -10.10
N ASN A 65 14.70 15.27 -9.70
CA ASN A 65 15.76 14.32 -9.36
C ASN A 65 16.53 13.81 -10.60
N ASN A 66 17.17 14.72 -11.32
CA ASN A 66 18.00 14.41 -12.49
C ASN A 66 19.20 15.37 -12.62
N ALA A 67 19.70 15.87 -11.49
CA ALA A 67 20.80 16.83 -11.41
C ALA A 67 20.57 18.14 -12.20
N THR A 68 19.32 18.61 -12.25
CA THR A 68 18.97 19.93 -12.81
C THR A 68 18.81 20.99 -11.71
N GLY A 69 19.03 22.25 -12.10
CA GLY A 69 19.00 23.42 -11.22
C GLY A 69 20.37 23.78 -10.64
N ASP A 70 20.42 24.85 -9.85
CA ASP A 70 21.59 25.27 -9.09
C ASP A 70 21.65 24.58 -7.71
N ASP A 71 22.72 24.84 -6.96
CA ASP A 71 22.93 24.25 -5.63
C ASP A 71 21.82 24.63 -4.64
N ALA A 72 21.23 25.81 -4.78
CA ALA A 72 20.10 26.24 -3.95
C ALA A 72 18.86 25.36 -4.21
N ALA A 73 18.55 25.07 -5.47
CA ALA A 73 17.46 24.16 -5.85
C ALA A 73 17.74 22.72 -5.40
N VAL A 74 18.99 22.26 -5.46
CA VAL A 74 19.41 20.96 -4.91
C VAL A 74 19.16 20.91 -3.40
N LEU A 75 19.57 21.94 -2.67
CA LEU A 75 19.40 22.03 -1.22
C LEU A 75 17.91 22.05 -0.82
N ASP A 76 17.07 22.80 -1.55
CA ASP A 76 15.62 22.80 -1.32
C ASP A 76 15.04 21.39 -1.52
N ARG A 77 15.45 20.66 -2.56
CA ARG A 77 15.03 19.25 -2.74
C ARG A 77 15.48 18.35 -1.59
N MET A 78 16.67 18.56 -1.05
CA MET A 78 17.15 17.76 0.09
C MET A 78 16.36 18.05 1.38
N LYS A 79 16.07 19.33 1.67
CA LYS A 79 15.20 19.71 2.79
C LYS A 79 13.81 19.09 2.68
N ILE A 80 13.23 19.09 1.49
CA ILE A 80 11.92 18.47 1.24
C ILE A 80 12.00 16.95 1.44
N ARG A 81 13.08 16.30 0.98
CA ARG A 81 13.29 14.88 1.22
C ARG A 81 13.34 14.55 2.71
N GLU A 82 14.12 15.31 3.47
CA GLU A 82 14.24 15.18 4.93
C GLU A 82 12.87 15.31 5.62
N ILE A 83 12.09 16.34 5.27
CA ILE A 83 10.73 16.52 5.79
C ILE A 83 9.87 15.30 5.48
N CYS A 84 9.78 14.88 4.22
CA CYS A 84 8.91 13.78 3.81
C CYS A 84 9.34 12.41 4.36
N GLU A 85 10.64 12.17 4.56
CA GLU A 85 11.13 10.94 5.20
C GLU A 85 10.77 10.90 6.70
N GLY A 86 10.69 12.04 7.39
CA GLY A 86 10.21 12.10 8.77
C GLY A 86 8.77 11.60 8.98
N TRP A 87 7.93 11.63 7.94
CA TRP A 87 6.50 11.32 8.03
C TRP A 87 6.23 9.94 8.63
N GLY A 88 6.77 8.88 8.01
CA GLY A 88 6.53 7.51 8.46
C GLY A 88 7.23 7.22 9.79
N LEU A 89 8.44 7.75 9.95
CA LEU A 89 9.30 7.50 11.10
C LEU A 89 8.69 8.09 12.39
N TYR A 90 8.34 9.38 12.38
CA TYR A 90 7.77 10.02 13.57
C TYR A 90 6.39 9.47 13.91
N ARG A 91 5.57 9.21 12.90
CA ARG A 91 4.20 8.71 13.12
C ARG A 91 4.19 7.32 13.74
N ASP A 92 4.98 6.40 13.20
CA ASP A 92 5.00 5.03 13.68
C ASP A 92 5.65 4.92 15.07
N ALA A 93 6.57 5.82 15.41
CA ALA A 93 7.18 5.95 16.74
C ALA A 93 6.38 6.81 17.74
N ALA A 94 5.22 7.34 17.35
CA ALA A 94 4.41 8.25 18.17
C ALA A 94 5.15 9.54 18.61
N GLU A 95 6.13 10.00 17.83
CA GLU A 95 6.85 11.27 18.05
C GLU A 95 6.02 12.45 17.52
N TRP A 96 4.91 12.74 18.21
CA TRP A 96 3.87 13.65 17.69
C TRP A 96 4.34 15.09 17.50
N GLU A 97 5.22 15.59 18.36
CA GLU A 97 5.82 16.92 18.26
C GLU A 97 6.68 17.01 16.99
N ASN A 98 7.50 15.99 16.72
CA ASN A 98 8.33 15.91 15.53
C ASN A 98 7.46 15.74 14.27
N TYR A 99 6.43 14.90 14.32
CA TYR A 99 5.46 14.74 13.25
C TYR A 99 4.78 16.08 12.93
N ARG A 100 4.28 16.79 13.94
CA ARG A 100 3.62 18.10 13.76
C ARG A 100 4.54 19.16 13.16
N SER A 101 5.84 19.11 13.48
CA SER A 101 6.82 20.10 13.01
C SER A 101 6.99 20.16 11.48
N MET A 102 6.58 19.10 10.78
CA MET A 102 6.68 18.96 9.33
C MET A 102 5.63 19.77 8.54
N PHE A 103 4.55 20.16 9.20
CA PHE A 103 3.34 20.68 8.57
C PHE A 103 3.19 22.18 8.79
N HIS A 104 2.59 22.85 7.81
CA HIS A 104 1.97 24.16 8.07
C HIS A 104 0.67 23.97 8.87
N ASP A 105 0.22 25.03 9.54
CA ASP A 105 -0.94 24.94 10.45
C ASP A 105 -2.26 24.64 9.74
N ASP A 106 -2.38 25.04 8.48
CA ASP A 106 -3.51 24.77 7.60
C ASP A 106 -3.43 23.40 6.90
N ALA A 107 -2.41 22.59 7.20
CA ALA A 107 -2.19 21.36 6.45
C ALA A 107 -3.36 20.38 6.54
N TYR A 108 -3.68 19.78 5.40
CA TYR A 108 -4.74 18.79 5.26
C TYR A 108 -4.18 17.40 4.94
N ILE A 109 -4.82 16.37 5.46
CA ILE A 109 -4.43 14.98 5.25
C ILE A 109 -5.62 14.21 4.72
N ALA A 110 -5.38 13.34 3.74
CA ALA A 110 -6.34 12.32 3.33
C ALA A 110 -5.66 10.95 3.24
N THR A 111 -6.04 10.02 4.12
CA THR A 111 -5.67 8.60 4.04
C THR A 111 -6.92 7.74 3.82
N SER A 112 -6.76 6.42 3.80
CA SER A 112 -7.88 5.46 3.76
C SER A 112 -8.81 5.63 4.96
N TRP A 113 -8.27 5.71 6.17
CA TRP A 113 -9.06 5.67 7.40
C TRP A 113 -9.34 7.05 8.04
N LYS A 114 -8.65 8.13 7.64
CA LYS A 114 -8.85 9.48 8.21
C LYS A 114 -8.59 10.58 7.20
N GLN A 115 -9.46 11.59 7.24
CA GLN A 115 -9.31 12.86 6.53
C GLN A 115 -9.51 14.02 7.52
N GLY A 116 -8.83 15.14 7.30
CA GLY A 116 -8.95 16.34 8.13
C GLY A 116 -7.65 17.13 8.25
N HIS A 117 -7.70 18.19 9.07
CA HIS A 117 -6.52 19.01 9.34
C HIS A 117 -5.49 18.25 10.20
N ILE A 118 -4.23 18.69 10.16
CA ILE A 118 -3.11 18.03 10.84
C ILE A 118 -3.37 17.73 12.33
N ASP A 119 -3.93 18.68 13.07
CA ASP A 119 -4.16 18.49 14.51
C ASP A 119 -5.28 17.48 14.77
N GLU A 120 -6.30 17.42 13.91
CA GLU A 120 -7.35 16.40 13.96
C GLU A 120 -6.82 15.02 13.60
N PHE A 121 -5.92 14.94 12.62
CA PHE A 121 -5.26 13.70 12.22
C PHE A 121 -4.35 13.16 13.34
N ILE A 122 -3.57 14.03 14.00
CA ILE A 122 -2.75 13.65 15.15
C ILE A 122 -3.64 13.18 16.30
N LYS A 123 -4.73 13.89 16.60
CA LYS A 123 -5.69 13.49 17.64
C LYS A 123 -6.30 12.12 17.34
N ALA A 124 -6.73 11.88 16.10
CA ALA A 124 -7.25 10.58 15.67
C ALA A 124 -6.20 9.47 15.76
N SER A 125 -4.94 9.77 15.40
CA SER A 125 -3.82 8.83 15.52
C SER A 125 -3.55 8.46 16.98
N LYS A 126 -3.47 9.44 17.88
CA LYS A 126 -3.34 9.22 19.33
C LYS A 126 -4.48 8.35 19.88
N HIS A 127 -5.71 8.61 19.43
CA HIS A 127 -6.86 7.78 19.81
C HIS A 127 -6.75 6.34 19.29
N GLY A 128 -6.31 6.15 18.05
CA GLY A 128 -6.03 4.83 17.48
C GLY A 128 -4.98 4.06 18.29
N PHE A 129 -3.86 4.70 18.64
CA PHE A 129 -2.83 4.10 19.49
C PHE A 129 -3.38 3.70 20.87
N ALA A 130 -4.25 4.53 21.46
CA ALA A 130 -4.86 4.25 22.77
C ALA A 130 -5.85 3.05 22.75
N LYS A 131 -6.37 2.65 21.58
CA LYS A 131 -7.22 1.46 21.43
C LYS A 131 -6.45 0.14 21.51
N GLY A 132 -5.12 0.17 21.40
CA GLY A 132 -4.26 -1.01 21.49
C GLY A 132 -4.63 -2.09 20.47
N GLU A 133 -4.88 -3.32 20.94
CA GLU A 133 -5.21 -4.48 20.11
C GLU A 133 -6.52 -4.36 19.31
N ASN A 134 -7.40 -3.40 19.67
CA ASN A 134 -8.64 -3.11 18.94
C ASN A 134 -8.43 -2.15 17.75
N PHE A 135 -7.19 -1.76 17.48
CA PHE A 135 -6.82 -0.99 16.30
C PHE A 135 -5.72 -1.70 15.53
N MET A 136 -5.54 -1.32 14.27
CA MET A 136 -4.48 -1.87 13.44
C MET A 136 -3.10 -1.39 13.92
N TYR A 137 -2.14 -2.30 14.03
CA TYR A 137 -0.74 -1.93 14.28
C TYR A 137 -0.06 -1.64 12.93
N ILE A 138 0.39 -0.40 12.73
CA ILE A 138 0.82 0.09 11.42
C ILE A 138 2.31 0.37 11.42
N MET A 139 3.00 -0.08 10.38
CA MET A 139 4.41 0.20 10.13
C MET A 139 4.63 0.55 8.66
N HIS A 140 5.40 1.60 8.39
CA HIS A 140 5.72 2.06 7.06
C HIS A 140 7.17 1.73 6.68
N ARG A 141 7.36 1.15 5.50
CA ARG A 141 8.67 1.01 4.86
C ARG A 141 8.79 2.04 3.76
N LEU A 142 9.68 3.01 3.92
CA LEU A 142 9.93 4.06 2.93
C LEU A 142 11.02 3.58 1.96
N ILE A 143 10.72 3.53 0.66
CA ILE A 143 11.57 2.86 -0.34
C ILE A 143 12.33 3.86 -1.22
N GLY A 144 11.79 5.07 -1.39
CA GLY A 144 12.44 6.13 -2.14
C GLY A 144 11.45 7.20 -2.59
N GLN A 145 11.97 8.39 -2.91
CA GLN A 145 11.14 9.53 -3.27
C GLN A 145 11.72 10.40 -4.40
N THR A 146 10.84 11.11 -5.10
CA THR A 146 11.18 12.16 -6.07
C THR A 146 10.67 13.49 -5.56
N VAL A 147 11.40 14.58 -5.80
CA VAL A 147 10.99 15.94 -5.45
C VAL A 147 11.00 16.80 -6.70
N ASP A 148 9.83 17.30 -7.06
CA ASP A 148 9.62 18.27 -8.11
C ASP A 148 9.47 19.66 -7.46
N VAL A 149 10.28 20.66 -7.83
CA VAL A 149 10.27 22.03 -7.24
C VAL A 149 10.07 23.08 -8.32
N GLN A 150 9.17 24.04 -8.06
CA GLN A 150 8.93 25.20 -8.89
C GLN A 150 8.65 26.44 -8.01
N GLY A 151 9.63 27.35 -7.94
CA GLY A 151 9.56 28.51 -7.04
C GLY A 151 9.42 28.07 -5.57
N ASN A 152 8.42 28.63 -4.88
CA ASN A 152 8.14 28.32 -3.47
C ASN A 152 7.24 27.09 -3.28
N ARG A 153 6.97 26.31 -4.32
CA ARG A 153 6.11 25.11 -4.22
C ARG A 153 6.86 23.86 -4.66
N ALA A 154 6.51 22.75 -4.03
CA ALA A 154 7.07 21.46 -4.33
C ALA A 154 6.04 20.34 -4.25
N VAL A 155 6.33 19.25 -4.96
CA VAL A 155 5.65 17.97 -4.82
C VAL A 155 6.69 16.90 -4.54
N SER A 156 6.53 16.17 -3.44
CA SER A 156 7.27 14.93 -3.21
C SER A 156 6.37 13.72 -3.50
N LYS A 157 6.91 12.73 -4.22
CA LYS A 157 6.27 11.43 -4.43
C LYS A 157 7.13 10.36 -3.78
N MET A 158 6.61 9.65 -2.80
CA MET A 158 7.34 8.64 -2.05
C MET A 158 6.70 7.26 -2.19
N LYS A 159 7.49 6.24 -2.51
CA LYS A 159 7.05 4.84 -2.50
C LYS A 159 7.07 4.33 -1.06
N VAL A 160 5.97 3.70 -0.66
CA VAL A 160 5.78 3.19 0.70
C VAL A 160 5.12 1.82 0.63
N THR A 161 5.59 0.88 1.45
CA THR A 161 4.81 -0.31 1.80
C THR A 161 4.27 -0.11 3.22
N ILE A 162 2.95 -0.14 3.37
CA ILE A 162 2.27 -0.11 4.66
C ILE A 162 2.05 -1.55 5.10
N THR A 163 2.54 -1.92 6.27
CA THR A 163 2.14 -3.17 6.93
C THR A 163 1.21 -2.84 8.06
N CYS A 164 -0.01 -3.39 8.00
CA CYS A 164 -1.00 -3.30 9.05
C CYS A 164 -1.23 -4.71 9.62
N ARG A 165 -0.96 -4.90 10.91
CA ARG A 165 -1.26 -6.15 11.62
C ARG A 165 -2.64 -6.08 12.26
N PHE A 166 -3.41 -7.15 12.05
CA PHE A 166 -4.72 -7.37 12.64
C PHE A 166 -4.77 -8.75 13.30
N THR A 167 -5.73 -8.93 14.22
CA THR A 167 -6.09 -10.24 14.77
C THR A 167 -7.57 -10.48 14.51
N PHE A 168 -7.89 -11.47 13.68
CA PHE A 168 -9.27 -11.87 13.40
C PHE A 168 -9.48 -13.31 13.81
N ASN A 169 -10.50 -13.58 14.64
CA ASN A 169 -10.82 -14.92 15.13
C ASN A 169 -9.61 -15.67 15.73
N GLY A 170 -8.72 -14.94 16.42
CA GLY A 170 -7.49 -15.50 17.02
C GLY A 170 -6.37 -15.81 16.02
N VAL A 171 -6.48 -15.38 14.77
CA VAL A 171 -5.43 -15.50 13.75
C VAL A 171 -4.83 -14.11 13.49
N GLU A 172 -3.54 -13.97 13.75
CA GLU A 172 -2.77 -12.79 13.36
C GLU A 172 -2.51 -12.79 11.85
N VAL A 173 -2.74 -11.65 11.23
CA VAL A 173 -2.63 -11.44 9.79
C VAL A 173 -1.98 -10.09 9.53
N ASP A 174 -1.04 -10.07 8.58
CA ASP A 174 -0.43 -8.85 8.08
C ASP A 174 -1.06 -8.52 6.72
N ASN A 175 -1.66 -7.34 6.60
CA ASN A 175 -1.87 -6.70 5.31
C ASN A 175 -0.58 -5.99 4.91
N GLU A 176 -0.13 -6.20 3.67
CA GLU A 176 0.94 -5.40 3.06
C GLU A 176 0.38 -4.66 1.85
N ALA A 177 0.28 -3.34 1.95
CA ALA A 177 -0.21 -2.47 0.89
C ALA A 177 0.94 -1.62 0.31
N ASP A 178 1.24 -1.83 -0.97
CA ASP A 178 2.17 -1.01 -1.72
C ASP A 178 1.45 0.22 -2.25
N CYS A 179 2.01 1.39 -2.00
CA CYS A 179 1.40 2.66 -2.36
C CYS A 179 2.44 3.74 -2.69
N ARG A 180 1.93 4.85 -3.22
CA ARG A 180 2.68 6.08 -3.48
C ARG A 180 2.03 7.22 -2.73
N PHE A 181 2.78 7.82 -1.81
CA PHE A 181 2.41 9.06 -1.14
C PHE A 181 2.77 10.26 -2.00
N PHE A 182 1.91 11.27 -1.98
CA PHE A 182 2.05 12.53 -2.69
C PHE A 182 1.94 13.65 -1.66
N PHE A 183 3.05 14.34 -1.42
CA PHE A 183 3.14 15.50 -0.54
C PHE A 183 3.17 16.76 -1.40
N MET A 184 2.33 17.72 -1.08
CA MET A 184 2.36 19.09 -1.61
C MET A 184 2.93 20.00 -0.53
N LEU A 185 4.03 20.66 -0.83
CA LEU A 185 4.75 21.52 0.12
C LEU A 185 4.84 22.95 -0.42
N GLU A 186 4.89 23.89 0.51
CA GLU A 186 5.11 25.31 0.23
C GLU A 186 6.18 25.88 1.15
N LYS A 187 6.98 26.80 0.61
CA LYS A 187 7.95 27.60 1.36
C LYS A 187 7.28 28.90 1.77
N ARG A 188 6.98 29.04 3.06
CA ARG A 188 6.39 30.25 3.68
C ARG A 188 7.43 30.87 4.60
N GLU A 189 7.70 32.16 4.43
CA GLU A 189 8.69 32.89 5.26
C GLU A 189 10.06 32.19 5.33
N GLY A 190 10.49 31.58 4.20
CA GLY A 190 11.76 30.87 4.10
C GLY A 190 11.76 29.41 4.61
N LYS A 191 10.66 28.94 5.20
CA LYS A 191 10.51 27.58 5.74
C LYS A 191 9.60 26.71 4.87
N TRP A 192 10.09 25.52 4.50
CA TRP A 192 9.27 24.48 3.86
C TRP A 192 8.37 23.79 4.89
N GLY A 193 7.15 23.48 4.48
CA GLY A 193 6.20 22.68 5.25
C GLY A 193 5.20 21.98 4.34
N VAL A 194 4.66 20.86 4.80
CA VAL A 194 3.61 20.11 4.10
C VAL A 194 2.30 20.88 4.23
N CYS A 195 1.64 21.14 3.10
CA CYS A 195 0.29 21.73 3.03
C CYS A 195 -0.78 20.65 2.81
N PHE A 196 -0.45 19.61 2.05
CA PHE A 196 -1.38 18.51 1.79
C PHE A 196 -0.59 17.23 1.55
N TYR A 197 -1.08 16.11 2.08
CA TYR A 197 -0.70 14.82 1.52
C TYR A 197 -1.86 13.84 1.40
N THR A 198 -1.72 12.97 0.42
CA THR A 198 -2.58 11.80 0.19
C THR A 198 -1.75 10.70 -0.47
N LEU A 199 -2.39 9.59 -0.84
CA LEU A 199 -1.75 8.45 -1.45
C LEU A 199 -2.62 7.79 -2.53
N LEU A 200 -1.96 7.01 -3.39
CA LEU A 200 -2.60 6.03 -4.24
C LEU A 200 -2.06 4.65 -3.90
N PHE A 201 -2.95 3.70 -3.72
CA PHE A 201 -2.59 2.31 -3.50
C PHE A 201 -2.45 1.57 -4.83
N ASP A 202 -1.35 0.83 -4.97
CA ASP A 202 -0.98 0.12 -6.18
C ASP A 202 -1.34 -1.37 -6.13
N LYS A 203 -1.19 -2.02 -4.98
CA LYS A 203 -1.63 -3.40 -4.75
C LYS A 203 -1.48 -3.73 -3.28
N ASP A 204 -2.25 -4.69 -2.82
CA ASP A 204 -2.07 -5.25 -1.49
C ASP A 204 -2.23 -6.78 -1.48
N LYS A 205 -1.87 -7.35 -0.34
CA LYS A 205 -2.07 -8.76 -0.01
C LYS A 205 -2.27 -8.89 1.50
N MET A 206 -2.88 -9.99 1.91
CA MET A 206 -3.06 -10.33 3.31
C MET A 206 -2.51 -11.73 3.56
N ILE A 207 -1.67 -11.87 4.58
CA ILE A 207 -0.93 -13.10 4.86
C ILE A 207 -1.05 -13.41 6.35
N PRO A 208 -1.43 -14.64 6.75
CA PRO A 208 -1.31 -15.08 8.14
C PRO A 208 0.14 -14.99 8.63
N VAL A 209 0.34 -14.40 9.81
CA VAL A 209 1.68 -14.24 10.40
C VAL A 209 2.29 -15.61 10.72
N HIS A 210 1.47 -16.53 11.23
CA HIS A 210 1.88 -17.91 11.43
C HIS A 210 1.83 -18.68 10.10
N PRO A 211 2.96 -19.21 9.59
CA PRO A 211 3.05 -19.78 8.23
C PRO A 211 2.21 -21.06 8.03
N GLY A 212 1.86 -21.76 9.10
CA GLY A 212 0.96 -22.92 9.08
C GLY A 212 -0.53 -22.60 9.27
N ARG A 213 -0.92 -21.32 9.35
CA ARG A 213 -2.33 -20.92 9.45
C ARG A 213 -2.83 -20.46 8.09
N THR A 214 -4.13 -20.66 7.86
CA THR A 214 -4.87 -20.08 6.73
C THR A 214 -5.89 -19.10 7.28
N PHE A 215 -6.29 -18.12 6.46
CA PHE A 215 -7.37 -17.21 6.78
C PHE A 215 -8.20 -17.01 5.51
N ASP A 216 -9.41 -17.55 5.52
CA ASP A 216 -10.29 -17.54 4.35
C ASP A 216 -11.16 -16.28 4.36
N ILE A 217 -11.15 -15.56 3.25
CA ILE A 217 -12.00 -14.39 3.03
C ILE A 217 -12.87 -14.66 1.81
N PRO A 218 -14.21 -14.65 1.93
CA PRO A 218 -15.08 -14.84 0.79
C PRO A 218 -14.79 -13.79 -0.29
N GLU A 219 -14.56 -14.23 -1.53
CA GLU A 219 -14.20 -13.33 -2.63
C GLU A 219 -15.27 -12.24 -2.85
N ALA A 220 -16.55 -12.59 -2.72
CA ALA A 220 -17.66 -11.65 -2.81
C ALA A 220 -17.59 -10.51 -1.78
N GLU A 221 -17.01 -10.74 -0.60
CA GLU A 221 -16.84 -9.69 0.42
C GLU A 221 -15.78 -8.66 0.04
N VAL A 222 -14.73 -9.08 -0.66
CA VAL A 222 -13.58 -8.22 -0.98
C VAL A 222 -13.70 -7.59 -2.36
N MET A 223 -14.43 -8.21 -3.30
CA MET A 223 -14.58 -7.69 -4.67
C MET A 223 -15.35 -6.37 -4.77
N LYS A 224 -16.01 -5.94 -3.68
CA LYS A 224 -16.61 -4.60 -3.56
C LYS A 224 -15.58 -3.49 -3.33
N TYR A 225 -14.34 -3.83 -2.92
CA TYR A 225 -13.28 -2.87 -2.64
C TYR A 225 -12.35 -2.65 -3.83
N PRO A 226 -11.73 -1.46 -3.94
CA PRO A 226 -10.80 -1.14 -5.03
C PRO A 226 -9.58 -2.07 -5.07
N SER A 227 -9.12 -2.39 -6.28
CA SER A 227 -8.06 -3.39 -6.50
C SER A 227 -6.72 -3.05 -5.85
N GLY A 228 -6.36 -1.77 -5.71
CA GLY A 228 -5.06 -1.37 -5.16
C GLY A 228 -4.88 -1.64 -3.66
N TYR A 229 -5.95 -1.76 -2.88
CA TYR A 229 -5.92 -1.87 -1.40
C TYR A 229 -7.12 -2.66 -0.88
N ARG A 230 -7.48 -3.69 -1.63
CA ARG A 230 -8.71 -4.45 -1.45
C ARG A 230 -8.82 -5.06 -0.05
N TYR A 231 -7.75 -5.69 0.39
CA TYR A 231 -7.72 -6.39 1.66
C TYR A 231 -7.53 -5.42 2.83
N LEU A 232 -6.79 -4.32 2.64
CA LEU A 232 -6.69 -3.25 3.62
C LEU A 232 -8.06 -2.63 3.87
N ALA A 233 -8.77 -2.25 2.80
CA ALA A 233 -10.12 -1.72 2.88
C ALA A 233 -11.09 -2.68 3.59
N TRP A 234 -10.99 -3.98 3.29
CA TRP A 234 -11.75 -5.00 4.01
C TRP A 234 -11.39 -5.05 5.51
N CYS A 235 -10.10 -5.01 5.85
CA CYS A 235 -9.67 -5.04 7.26
C CYS A 235 -10.15 -3.80 8.03
N GLU A 236 -10.04 -2.61 7.41
CA GLU A 236 -10.51 -1.33 7.95
C GLU A 236 -12.03 -1.36 8.24
N ASP A 237 -12.83 -1.87 7.30
CA ASP A 237 -14.27 -2.07 7.47
C ASP A 237 -14.59 -3.03 8.63
N LYS A 238 -13.83 -4.13 8.78
CA LYS A 238 -14.03 -5.13 9.85
C LYS A 238 -13.71 -4.61 11.25
N ILE A 239 -12.97 -3.50 11.38
CA ILE A 239 -12.69 -2.84 12.66
C ILE A 239 -13.50 -1.54 12.83
N ASP A 240 -14.65 -1.44 12.16
CA ASP A 240 -15.57 -0.31 12.22
C ASP A 240 -14.90 1.04 11.88
N THR A 241 -13.93 1.02 10.98
CA THR A 241 -13.24 2.22 10.46
C THR A 241 -13.37 2.25 8.94
N PRO A 242 -14.55 2.62 8.39
CA PRO A 242 -14.82 2.48 6.96
C PRO A 242 -13.77 3.19 6.09
N PRO A 243 -13.23 2.53 5.06
CA PRO A 243 -12.18 3.09 4.21
C PRO A 243 -12.73 4.13 3.23
N LYS A 244 -11.94 5.15 2.95
CA LYS A 244 -12.07 6.02 1.78
C LYS A 244 -11.81 5.19 0.52
N LEU A 245 -12.74 5.24 -0.44
CA LEU A 245 -12.77 4.34 -1.60
C LEU A 245 -12.16 4.90 -2.90
N ASP A 246 -11.80 6.18 -2.94
CA ASP A 246 -11.22 6.90 -4.08
C ASP A 246 -9.71 7.11 -3.95
N LEU A 247 -8.96 6.08 -3.53
CA LEU A 247 -7.48 6.10 -3.44
C LEU A 247 -6.81 5.04 -4.34
N ASN A 248 -7.48 4.58 -5.39
CA ASN A 248 -7.00 3.48 -6.24
C ASN A 248 -6.06 3.97 -7.36
N SER A 249 -4.89 3.38 -7.54
CA SER A 249 -3.99 3.79 -8.63
C SER A 249 -4.40 3.30 -10.02
N HIS A 250 -5.36 2.37 -10.08
CA HIS A 250 -5.87 1.75 -11.31
C HIS A 250 -7.13 2.42 -11.88
N GLY A 251 -7.61 3.47 -11.21
CA GLY A 251 -8.78 4.23 -11.62
C GLY A 251 -8.45 5.66 -12.05
N PRO A 252 -9.47 6.47 -12.35
CA PRO A 252 -9.32 7.89 -12.69
C PRO A 252 -8.60 8.72 -11.61
N GLU A 253 -8.59 8.25 -10.36
CA GLU A 253 -7.93 8.89 -9.22
C GLU A 253 -6.44 9.16 -9.49
N ARG A 254 -5.78 8.26 -10.24
CA ARG A 254 -4.38 8.42 -10.64
C ARG A 254 -4.16 9.70 -11.43
N ASP A 255 -4.87 9.85 -12.55
CA ASP A 255 -4.65 10.98 -13.45
C ASP A 255 -5.13 12.29 -12.80
N ILE A 256 -6.17 12.23 -11.97
CA ILE A 256 -6.63 13.36 -11.16
C ILE A 256 -5.54 13.83 -10.18
N LEU A 257 -4.95 12.92 -9.39
CA LEU A 257 -3.93 13.30 -8.41
C LEU A 257 -2.64 13.80 -9.09
N TYR A 258 -2.26 13.21 -10.22
CA TYR A 258 -1.13 13.71 -11.01
C TYR A 258 -1.40 15.11 -11.59
N SER A 259 -2.61 15.37 -12.11
CA SER A 259 -3.00 16.72 -12.55
C SER A 259 -2.92 17.72 -11.40
N LYS A 260 -3.41 17.34 -10.22
CA LYS A 260 -3.33 18.16 -9.01
C LYS A 260 -1.88 18.49 -8.62
N CYS A 261 -0.96 17.53 -8.73
CA CYS A 261 0.47 17.80 -8.50
C CYS A 261 1.02 18.87 -9.46
N LYS A 262 0.66 18.81 -10.74
CA LYS A 262 1.02 19.84 -11.73
C LYS A 262 0.38 21.18 -11.40
N ASP A 263 -0.91 21.20 -11.09
CA ASP A 263 -1.66 22.40 -10.74
C ASP A 263 -1.06 23.09 -9.51
N TRP A 264 -0.68 22.33 -8.48
CA TRP A 264 0.02 22.85 -7.30
C TRP A 264 1.32 23.55 -7.67
N LEU A 265 2.19 22.89 -8.45
CA LEU A 265 3.47 23.45 -8.91
C LEU A 265 3.28 24.69 -9.80
N GLU A 266 2.18 24.77 -10.55
CA GLU A 266 1.81 25.91 -11.38
C GLU A 266 1.16 27.07 -10.60
N GLY A 267 1.06 26.97 -9.27
CA GLY A 267 0.53 28.03 -8.43
C GLY A 267 -1.00 28.00 -8.27
N LYS A 268 -1.69 26.98 -8.78
CA LYS A 268 -3.15 26.85 -8.64
C LYS A 268 -3.52 26.29 -7.28
N GLN A 269 -4.78 26.50 -6.88
CA GLN A 269 -5.36 25.87 -5.71
C GLN A 269 -5.83 24.44 -6.04
N VAL A 270 -5.54 23.50 -5.15
CA VAL A 270 -5.81 22.06 -5.29
C VAL A 270 -6.67 21.54 -4.14
N LYS A 271 -7.91 21.16 -4.42
CA LYS A 271 -8.74 20.51 -3.38
C LYS A 271 -8.24 19.08 -3.08
N PRO A 272 -8.27 18.60 -1.83
CA PRO A 272 -7.83 17.25 -1.45
C PRO A 272 -8.56 16.07 -2.11
N ASN A 273 -9.83 16.28 -2.48
CA ASN A 273 -10.73 15.25 -3.00
C ASN A 273 -10.33 14.77 -4.40
N LEU A 274 -10.44 13.45 -4.64
CA LEU A 274 -10.20 12.83 -5.94
C LEU A 274 -11.53 12.61 -6.67
N THR A 275 -12.08 11.40 -6.66
CA THR A 275 -13.40 11.09 -7.26
C THR A 275 -14.52 10.99 -6.22
N GLY A 276 -14.17 11.04 -4.93
CA GLY A 276 -15.12 11.02 -3.83
C GLY A 276 -15.96 12.29 -3.70
N LYS A 277 -17.01 12.20 -2.88
CA LYS A 277 -17.98 13.29 -2.61
C LYS A 277 -17.63 14.11 -1.37
N ASP A 278 -16.44 13.91 -0.80
CA ASP A 278 -16.03 14.61 0.40
C ASP A 278 -16.07 16.12 0.17
N THR A 279 -16.73 16.83 1.07
CA THR A 279 -16.76 18.29 1.05
C THR A 279 -15.58 18.78 1.87
N VAL A 280 -14.62 19.43 1.21
CA VAL A 280 -13.55 20.17 1.89
C VAL A 280 -13.99 21.62 1.89
N GLU A 281 -14.52 22.07 3.03
CA GLU A 281 -15.09 23.42 3.18
C GLU A 281 -14.03 24.52 3.02
N SER A 282 -12.80 24.25 3.47
CA SER A 282 -11.63 25.10 3.26
C SER A 282 -10.33 24.33 3.43
N TRP A 283 -9.32 24.63 2.61
CA TRP A 283 -7.92 24.30 2.80
C TRP A 283 -7.07 25.42 2.17
#